data_AF-A0A7W1A0D4-F1
#
_entry.id   AF-A0A7W1A0D4-F1
#
_cell.length_a   1.000
_cell.length_b   1.000
_cell.length_c   1.000
_cell.angle_alpha   90.00
_cell.angle_beta   90.00
_cell.angle_gamma   90.00
#
_symmetry.space_group_name_H-M   'P 1'
#
loop_
_entity.id
_entity.type
_entity.pdbx_description
1 polymer ?
#
loop_
_entity_poly.entity_id
_entity_poly.type
_entity_poly.pdbx_seq_one_letter_code
_entity_poly.pdbx_strand_id
1 'polypeptide(L)'
;MGAILNLDIRNTTDATRGQPLGARILARKDELEDALASLSHHEVLLRQAIETALATIYSLMTGDLAHPSDVIARDLNRWLERHKHLAQEITRSRRR
;
A
#
# COMPACT_ATOMS: atom_id res chain seq x y z
N MET A 1 -6.51 -33.36 -11.04
CA MET A 1 -7.47 -32.29 -10.70
C MET A 1 -6.74 -31.19 -9.95
N GLY A 2 -6.82 -29.95 -10.44
CA GLY A 2 -6.54 -28.71 -9.69
C GLY A 2 -5.08 -28.38 -9.33
N ALA A 3 -4.25 -28.00 -10.30
CA ALA A 3 -3.04 -27.23 -10.01
C ALA A 3 -3.45 -25.85 -9.45
N ILE A 4 -3.31 -25.68 -8.13
CA ILE A 4 -3.47 -24.40 -7.45
C ILE A 4 -2.26 -23.55 -7.88
N LEU A 5 -2.44 -22.72 -8.90
CA LEU A 5 -1.49 -21.68 -9.30
C LEU A 5 -1.47 -20.61 -8.21
N ASN A 6 -0.89 -20.97 -7.06
CA ASN A 6 -0.53 -20.04 -5.99
C ASN A 6 0.69 -19.27 -6.48
N LEU A 7 0.47 -18.36 -7.43
CA LEU A 7 1.47 -17.37 -7.80
C LEU A 7 1.79 -16.62 -6.52
N ASP A 8 2.99 -16.87 -6.04
CA ASP A 8 3.59 -16.25 -4.88
C ASP A 8 3.76 -14.76 -5.22
N ILE A 9 2.71 -13.98 -5.02
CA ILE A 9 2.68 -12.53 -5.18
C ILE A 9 3.45 -11.95 -3.99
N ARG A 10 4.78 -12.13 -4.03
CA ARG A 10 5.74 -11.72 -3.01
C ARG A 10 5.98 -10.23 -3.13
N ASN A 11 5.24 -9.44 -2.36
CA ASN A 11 5.75 -8.13 -1.99
C ASN A 11 6.86 -8.31 -0.94
N THR A 12 8.06 -7.80 -1.27
CA THR A 12 9.34 -8.16 -0.65
C THR A 12 9.64 -7.39 0.65
N THR A 13 8.76 -6.50 1.08
CA THR A 13 9.03 -5.62 2.22
C THR A 13 7.79 -5.44 3.10
N ASP A 14 7.40 -6.46 3.86
CA ASP A 14 6.27 -6.27 4.78
C ASP A 14 6.34 -7.16 6.03
N ALA A 15 6.20 -6.53 7.21
CA ALA A 15 5.92 -7.21 8.48
C ALA A 15 4.60 -8.00 8.45
N THR A 16 3.78 -7.83 7.40
CA THR A 16 2.54 -8.56 7.14
C THR A 16 2.71 -9.75 6.17
N ARG A 17 3.94 -10.23 5.97
CA ARG A 17 4.21 -11.44 5.14
C ARG A 17 3.37 -12.63 5.64
N GLY A 18 2.43 -13.10 4.82
CA GLY A 18 1.49 -14.18 5.15
C GLY A 18 0.06 -13.73 5.49
N GLN A 19 -0.21 -12.42 5.56
CA GLN A 19 -1.56 -11.89 5.77
C GLN A 19 -2.34 -11.77 4.45
N PRO A 20 -3.68 -11.84 4.48
CA PRO A 20 -4.52 -11.64 3.30
C PRO A 20 -4.30 -10.25 2.69
N LEU A 21 -4.35 -10.15 1.36
CA LEU A 21 -4.05 -8.92 0.62
C LEU A 21 -4.80 -7.70 1.16
N GLY A 22 -6.08 -7.83 1.49
CA GLY A 22 -6.88 -6.76 2.08
C GLY A 22 -6.30 -6.22 3.39
N ALA A 23 -5.83 -7.08 4.30
CA ALA A 23 -5.21 -6.66 5.56
C ALA A 23 -3.90 -5.90 5.31
N ARG A 24 -3.12 -6.31 4.31
CA ARG A 24 -1.86 -5.64 3.93
C ARG A 24 -2.12 -4.26 3.35
N ILE A 25 -3.16 -4.12 2.52
CA ILE A 25 -3.58 -2.82 1.97
C ILE A 25 -4.07 -1.89 3.08
N LEU A 26 -4.90 -2.39 4.00
CA LEU A 26 -5.40 -1.61 5.13
C LEU A 26 -4.27 -1.15 6.05
N ALA A 27 -3.33 -2.02 6.39
CA ALA A 27 -2.16 -1.66 7.19
C ALA A 27 -1.32 -0.57 6.50
N ARG A 28 -1.06 -0.72 5.20
CA ARG A 28 -0.26 0.28 4.46
C ARG A 28 -1.00 1.61 4.30
N LYS A 29 -2.32 1.57 4.15
CA LYS A 29 -3.17 2.76 4.15
C LYS A 29 -3.04 3.52 5.48
N ASP A 30 -3.17 2.81 6.60
CA ASP A 30 -3.07 3.38 7.95
C ASP A 30 -1.70 4.05 8.17
N GLU A 31 -0.60 3.38 7.80
CA GLU A 31 0.75 3.96 7.86
C GLU A 31 0.89 5.25 7.01
N LEU A 32 0.28 5.29 5.83
CA LEU A 32 0.31 6.47 4.96
C LEU A 32 -0.53 7.63 5.53
N GLU A 33 -1.67 7.33 6.16
CA GLU A 33 -2.51 8.32 6.83
C GLU A 33 -1.81 8.91 8.06
N ASP A 34 -1.17 8.08 8.88
CA ASP A 34 -0.35 8.53 10.01
C ASP A 34 0.83 9.41 9.54
N ALA A 35 1.50 8.98 8.47
CA ALA A 35 2.59 9.76 7.89
C ALA A 35 2.12 11.10 7.33
N LEU A 36 0.95 11.16 6.70
CA LEU A 36 0.35 12.41 6.22
C LEU A 36 -0.03 13.35 7.37
N ALA A 37 -0.53 12.81 8.47
CA ALA A 37 -0.86 13.57 9.68
C ALA A 37 0.40 14.14 10.35
N SER A 38 1.52 13.41 10.28
CA SER A 38 2.81 13.80 10.85
C SER A 38 3.63 14.74 9.95
N LEU A 39 3.28 14.89 8.67
CA LEU A 39 4.04 15.67 7.69
C LEU A 39 3.87 17.18 7.87
N SER A 40 5.00 17.89 7.84
CA SER A 40 5.02 19.36 7.88
C SER A 40 4.46 19.96 6.58
N HIS A 41 3.85 21.14 6.67
CA HIS A 41 3.29 21.86 5.50
C HIS A 41 4.35 22.19 4.42
N HIS A 42 5.62 22.24 4.79
CA HIS A 42 6.73 22.54 3.87
C HIS A 42 7.15 21.33 3.02
N GLU A 43 6.72 20.11 3.38
CA GLU A 43 7.04 18.88 2.65
C GLU A 43 6.01 18.59 1.55
N VAL A 44 5.72 19.60 0.72
CA VAL A 44 4.63 19.61 -0.28
C VAL A 44 4.71 18.43 -1.25
N LEU A 45 5.90 18.08 -1.74
CA LEU A 45 6.08 16.96 -2.68
C LEU A 45 5.79 15.60 -2.04
N LEU A 46 6.23 15.38 -0.80
CA LEU A 46 5.97 14.14 -0.05
C LEU A 46 4.49 14.03 0.30
N ARG A 47 3.88 15.13 0.76
CA ARG A 47 2.44 15.22 1.01
C ARG A 47 1.64 14.85 -0.24
N GLN A 48 1.92 15.47 -1.39
CA GLN A 48 1.24 15.16 -2.64
C GLN A 48 1.42 13.70 -3.08
N ALA A 49 2.61 13.13 -2.90
CA ALA A 49 2.86 11.73 -3.21
C ALA A 49 2.01 10.78 -2.36
N ILE A 50 1.87 11.06 -1.07
CA ILE A 50 1.03 10.26 -0.15
C ILE A 50 -0.45 10.45 -0.44
N GLU A 51 -0.90 11.68 -0.65
CA GLU A 51 -2.30 11.98 -1.00
C GLU A 51 -2.71 11.26 -2.30
N THR A 52 -1.83 11.25 -3.31
CA THR A 52 -2.04 10.51 -4.57
C THR A 52 -2.10 8.99 -4.33
N ALA A 53 -1.22 8.47 -3.49
CA ALA A 53 -1.19 7.06 -3.12
C ALA A 53 -2.49 6.64 -2.43
N LEU A 54 -2.97 7.44 -1.47
CA LEU A 54 -4.23 7.22 -0.75
C LEU A 54 -5.43 7.30 -1.69
N ALA A 55 -5.49 8.31 -2.57
CA ALA A 55 -6.56 8.43 -3.56
C ALA A 55 -6.67 7.18 -4.45
N THR A 56 -5.53 6.61 -4.84
CA THR A 56 -5.49 5.37 -5.62
C THR A 56 -6.05 4.19 -4.84
N ILE A 57 -5.71 4.02 -3.56
CA ILE A 57 -6.31 2.98 -2.70
C ILE A 57 -7.81 3.19 -2.58
N TYR A 58 -8.26 4.42 -2.30
CA TYR A 58 -9.68 4.72 -2.13
C TYR A 58 -10.50 4.40 -3.37
N SER A 59 -9.96 4.64 -4.58
CA SER A 59 -10.62 4.23 -5.83
C SER A 59 -10.67 2.71 -6.01
N LEU A 60 -9.65 1.98 -5.57
CA LEU A 60 -9.58 0.52 -5.66
C LEU A 60 -10.41 -0.20 -4.58
N MET A 61 -10.69 0.47 -3.45
CA MET A 61 -11.52 -0.02 -2.34
C MET A 61 -13.03 0.10 -2.59
N THR A 62 -13.46 0.37 -3.82
CA THR A 62 -14.88 0.56 -4.19
C THR A 62 -15.72 -0.73 -4.20
N GLY A 63 -15.17 -1.85 -3.73
CA GLY A 63 -15.84 -3.15 -3.68
C GLY A 63 -15.43 -4.01 -2.49
N ASP A 64 -15.88 -5.27 -2.47
CA ASP A 64 -15.56 -6.22 -1.40
C ASP A 64 -14.05 -6.55 -1.39
N LEU A 65 -13.36 -6.06 -0.36
CA LEU A 65 -11.93 -6.28 -0.14
C LEU A 65 -11.59 -7.68 0.39
N ALA A 66 -12.59 -8.44 0.86
CA ALA A 66 -12.40 -9.83 1.26
C ALA A 66 -12.34 -10.75 0.03
N HIS A 67 -13.03 -10.39 -1.06
CA HIS A 67 -13.04 -11.10 -2.33
C HIS A 67 -12.87 -10.16 -3.53
N PRO A 68 -11.72 -9.48 -3.66
CA PRO A 68 -11.45 -8.64 -4.83
C PRO A 68 -11.36 -9.51 -6.09
N SER A 69 -11.81 -8.98 -7.22
CA SER A 69 -11.55 -9.64 -8.51
C SER A 69 -10.04 -9.73 -8.77
N ASP A 70 -9.60 -10.73 -9.53
CA ASP A 70 -8.18 -10.93 -9.86
C ASP A 70 -7.50 -9.66 -10.42
N VAL A 71 -8.25 -8.86 -11.18
CA VAL A 71 -7.77 -7.58 -11.72
C VAL A 71 -7.44 -6.60 -10.59
N ILE A 72 -8.39 -6.41 -9.65
CA ILE A 72 -8.21 -5.54 -8.49
C ILE A 72 -7.11 -6.07 -7.57
N ALA A 73 -7.04 -7.39 -7.33
CA ALA A 73 -5.98 -7.98 -6.54
C ALA A 73 -4.58 -7.73 -7.12
N ARG A 74 -4.45 -7.82 -8.45
CA ARG A 74 -3.20 -7.54 -9.15
C ARG A 74 -2.81 -6.07 -9.08
N ASP A 75 -3.77 -5.16 -9.25
CA ASP A 75 -3.54 -3.72 -9.15
C ASP A 75 -3.19 -3.29 -7.72
N LEU A 76 -3.88 -3.82 -6.71
CA LEU A 76 -3.56 -3.61 -5.30
C LEU A 76 -2.16 -4.10 -4.96
N ASN A 77 -1.76 -5.26 -5.47
CA ASN A 77 -0.40 -5.73 -5.24
C ASN A 77 0.67 -4.88 -5.95
N ARG A 78 0.40 -4.44 -7.19
CA ARG A 78 1.30 -3.50 -7.88
C ARG A 78 1.41 -2.18 -7.12
N TRP A 79 0.30 -1.70 -6.59
CA TRP A 79 0.27 -0.51 -5.76
C TRP A 79 1.15 -0.70 -4.51
N LEU A 80 1.02 -1.82 -3.79
CA LEU A 80 1.86 -2.12 -2.64
C LEU A 80 3.35 -2.12 -2.98
N GLU A 81 3.72 -2.78 -4.08
CA GLU A 81 5.12 -2.84 -4.52
C GLU A 81 5.69 -1.47 -4.87
N ARG A 82 4.87 -0.60 -5.48
CA ARG A 82 5.27 0.76 -5.86
C ARG A 82 5.45 1.67 -4.65
N HIS A 83 4.65 1.49 -3.61
CA HIS A 83 4.60 2.41 -2.45
C HIS A 83 5.36 1.90 -1.23
N LYS A 84 6.00 0.72 -1.30
CA LYS A 84 6.78 0.14 -0.19
C LYS A 84 7.96 1.01 0.31
N HIS A 85 8.48 1.89 -0.56
CA HIS A 85 9.60 2.76 -0.22
C HIS A 85 9.17 4.15 0.27
N LEU A 86 7.92 4.57 0.00
CA LEU A 86 7.45 5.91 0.39
C LEU A 86 7.51 6.11 1.92
N ALA A 87 7.08 5.12 2.70
CA ALA A 87 7.20 5.16 4.17
C ALA A 87 8.67 5.19 4.66
N GLN A 88 9.57 4.52 3.93
CA GLN A 88 11.00 4.52 4.24
C GLN A 88 11.66 5.87 3.91
N GLU A 89 11.25 6.51 2.80
CA GLU A 89 11.71 7.85 2.43
C GLU A 89 11.26 8.89 3.47
N ILE A 90 10.04 8.79 3.98
CA ILE A 90 9.53 9.65 5.07
C ILE A 90 10.38 9.46 6.33
N THR A 91 10.65 8.21 6.72
CA THR A 91 11.47 7.90 7.89
C THR A 91 12.91 8.40 7.73
N ARG A 92 13.45 8.35 6.50
CA ARG A 92 14.81 8.80 6.18
C ARG A 92 14.92 10.32 6.12
N SER A 93 13.91 11.00 5.57
CA SER A 93 13.80 12.47 5.54
C SER A 93 13.84 13.04 6.96
N ARG A 94 13.13 12.39 7.90
CA ARG A 94 13.06 12.79 9.31
C ARG A 94 14.38 12.68 10.10
N ARG A 95 15.37 11.94 9.61
CA ARG A 95 16.69 11.79 10.26
C ARG A 95 17.75 12.78 9.76
N ARG A 96 17.42 13.64 8.80
CA ARG A 96 18.28 14.72 8.32
C ARG A 96 17.79 16.06 8.85
#